data_AF-A0AAW4KUR6-F1
#
_entry.id   AF-A0AAW4KUR6-F1
#
_cell.length_a   1.000
_cell.length_b   1.000
_cell.length_c   1.000
_cell.angle_alpha   90.00
_cell.angle_beta   90.00
_cell.angle_gamma   90.00
#
_symmetry.space_group_name_H-M   'P 1'
#
loop_
_entity.id
_entity.type
_entity.pdbx_description
1 polymer ?
#
loop_
_entity_poly.entity_id
_entity_poly.type
_entity_poly.pdbx_seq_one_letter_code
_entity_poly.pdbx_strand_id
1 'polypeptide(L)'
;EADTLCAKKGLRLTALRRRVLELVWQSHKPLGAYDILGVLSEQDGRRAAPPTVYRALDFLLENGLVHRIASLNAFVGCNHPEHAHQ
;
A
#
# COMPACT_ATOMS: atom_id res chain seq x y z
N GLU A 1 -13.67 -1.30 3.76
CA GLU A 1 -13.97 -0.80 2.40
C GLU A 1 -13.06 -1.35 1.30
N ALA A 2 -11.74 -1.38 1.48
CA ALA A 2 -10.80 -1.88 0.46
C ALA A 2 -11.08 -3.31 -0.04
N ASP A 3 -11.47 -4.23 0.87
CA ASP A 3 -11.80 -5.61 0.50
C ASP A 3 -13.07 -5.70 -0.35
N THR A 4 -14.09 -4.91 -0.01
CA THR A 4 -15.34 -4.79 -0.77
C THR A 4 -15.11 -4.14 -2.14
N LEU A 5 -14.23 -3.14 -2.23
CA LEU A 5 -13.84 -2.52 -3.50
C LEU A 5 -13.12 -3.53 -4.40
N CYS A 6 -12.18 -4.29 -3.84
CA CYS A 6 -11.47 -5.35 -4.56
C CYS A 6 -12.45 -6.44 -5.03
N ALA A 7 -13.34 -6.90 -4.16
CA ALA A 7 -14.36 -7.90 -4.51
C ALA A 7 -15.30 -7.41 -5.62
N LYS A 8 -15.77 -6.16 -5.54
CA LYS A 8 -16.61 -5.54 -6.59
C LYS A 8 -15.88 -5.42 -7.94
N LYS A 9 -14.57 -5.17 -7.92
CA LYS A 9 -13.73 -5.07 -9.14
C LYS A 9 -13.19 -6.44 -9.62
N GLY A 10 -13.50 -7.54 -8.94
CA GLY A 10 -12.94 -8.87 -9.26
C GLY A 10 -11.44 -8.99 -8.99
N LEU A 11 -10.88 -8.12 -8.14
CA LEU A 11 -9.46 -8.07 -7.84
C LEU A 11 -9.13 -8.88 -6.61
N ARG A 12 -7.98 -9.57 -6.64
CA ARG A 12 -7.53 -10.38 -5.52
C ARG A 12 -6.65 -9.56 -4.57
N LEU A 13 -7.22 -9.14 -3.44
CA LEU A 13 -6.46 -8.55 -2.34
C LEU A 13 -5.78 -9.67 -1.54
N THR A 14 -4.54 -10.01 -1.91
CA THR A 14 -3.75 -11.01 -1.17
C THR A 14 -3.39 -10.50 0.22
N ALA A 15 -3.02 -11.41 1.14
CA ALA A 15 -2.59 -11.06 2.48
C ALA A 15 -1.47 -10.00 2.48
N LEU A 16 -0.49 -10.13 1.58
CA LEU A 16 0.59 -9.16 1.42
C LEU A 16 0.07 -7.78 0.99
N ARG A 17 -0.82 -7.71 0.00
CA ARG A 17 -1.38 -6.43 -0.48
C ARG A 17 -2.19 -5.73 0.61
N ARG A 18 -2.99 -6.52 1.35
CA ARG A 18 -3.71 -6.03 2.51
C ARG A 18 -2.75 -5.50 3.56
N ARG A 19 -1.64 -6.18 3.82
CA ARG A 19 -0.66 -5.76 4.82
C ARG A 19 0.04 -4.47 4.45
N VAL A 20 0.51 -4.35 3.20
CA VAL A 20 1.08 -3.10 2.67
C VAL A 20 0.09 -1.95 2.82
N LEU A 21 -1.18 -2.20 2.48
CA LEU A 21 -2.24 -1.22 2.61
C LEU A 21 -2.44 -0.79 4.07
N GLU A 22 -2.53 -1.74 5.00
CA GLU A 22 -2.66 -1.48 6.44
C GLU A 22 -1.49 -0.65 6.97
N LEU A 23 -0.25 -0.96 6.59
CA LEU A 23 0.93 -0.21 7.02
C LEU A 23 0.87 1.26 6.59
N VAL A 24 0.50 1.48 5.32
CA VAL A 24 0.38 2.82 4.75
C VAL A 24 -0.81 3.58 5.35
N TRP A 25 -1.88 2.89 5.78
CA TRP A 25 -3.05 3.50 6.40
C TRP A 25 -2.87 3.79 7.90
N GLN A 26 -2.16 2.92 8.63
CA GLN A 26 -1.87 3.09 10.05
C GLN A 26 -0.79 4.14 10.29
N SER A 27 0.06 4.40 9.30
CA SER A 27 1.06 5.44 9.41
C SER A 27 0.43 6.83 9.25
N HIS A 28 0.58 7.65 10.28
CA HIS A 28 0.24 9.09 10.22
C HIS A 28 1.20 9.91 9.34
N LYS A 29 2.16 9.26 8.67
CA LYS A 29 3.18 9.88 7.81
C LYS A 29 3.32 9.09 6.51
N PRO A 30 3.72 9.76 5.40
CA PRO A 30 4.08 9.07 4.17
C PRO A 30 5.18 8.05 4.42
N LEU A 31 4.99 6.81 3.96
CA LEU A 31 5.98 5.73 4.09
C LEU A 31 6.71 5.47 2.78
N GLY A 32 8.03 5.29 2.82
CA GLY A 32 8.79 4.84 1.66
C GLY A 32 8.63 3.35 1.39
N ALA A 33 8.93 2.92 0.16
CA ALA A 33 8.88 1.50 -0.20
C ALA A 33 9.84 0.63 0.64
N TYR A 34 10.99 1.19 1.04
CA TYR A 34 11.96 0.50 1.87
C TYR A 34 11.53 0.39 3.33
N ASP A 35 10.85 1.41 3.87
CA ASP A 35 10.29 1.36 5.22
C ASP A 35 9.25 0.25 5.33
N ILE A 36 8.35 0.18 4.33
CA ILE A 36 7.34 -0.88 4.22
C ILE A 36 8.02 -2.25 4.12
N LEU A 37 9.10 -2.36 3.33
CA LEU A 37 9.85 -3.62 3.18
C LEU A 37 10.52 -4.05 4.49
N GLY A 38 11.05 -3.11 5.25
CA GLY A 38 11.61 -3.35 6.58
C GLY A 38 10.56 -3.91 7.53
N VAL A 39 9.44 -3.21 7.68
CA VAL A 39 8.35 -3.63 8.57
C VAL A 39 7.76 -4.98 8.17
N LEU A 40 7.57 -5.23 6.87
CA LEU A 40 7.10 -6.53 6.38
C LEU A 40 8.11 -7.65 6.67
N SER A 41 9.41 -7.38 6.50
CA SER A 41 10.44 -8.38 6.77
C SER A 41 10.53 -8.73 8.26
N GLU A 42 10.28 -7.76 9.14
CA GLU A 42 10.23 -7.98 10.60
C GLU A 42 8.96 -8.72 11.03
N GLN A 43 7.79 -8.37 10.48
CA GLN A 43 6.50 -8.93 10.90
C GLN A 43 6.22 -10.34 10.36
N ASP A 44 6.56 -10.63 9.11
CA ASP A 44 6.24 -11.91 8.47
C ASP A 44 7.33 -12.97 8.69
N GLY A 45 8.47 -12.60 9.29
CA GLY A 45 9.64 -13.48 9.46
C GLY A 45 10.26 -13.97 8.13
N ARG A 46 9.73 -13.51 7.00
CA ARG A 46 10.17 -13.80 5.64
C ARG A 46 10.61 -12.49 5.00
N ARG A 47 11.84 -12.46 4.49
CA ARG A 47 12.31 -11.33 3.67
C ARG A 47 11.44 -11.20 2.43
N ALA A 48 10.53 -10.24 2.45
CA ALA A 48 9.78 -9.85 1.27
C ALA A 48 10.79 -9.32 0.24
N ALA A 49 10.83 -9.94 -0.94
CA ALA A 49 11.70 -9.45 -2.01
C ALA A 49 11.23 -8.05 -2.45
N PRO A 50 12.15 -7.11 -2.73
CA PRO A 50 11.79 -5.77 -3.17
C PRO A 50 10.76 -5.74 -4.31
N PRO A 51 10.88 -6.55 -5.38
CA PRO A 51 9.90 -6.57 -6.47
C PRO A 51 8.48 -6.89 -6.00
N THR A 52 8.33 -7.70 -4.95
CA THR A 52 7.03 -8.09 -4.42
C THR A 52 6.33 -6.92 -3.73
N VAL A 53 7.08 -6.10 -2.98
CA VAL A 53 6.55 -4.90 -2.33
C VAL A 53 6.17 -3.86 -3.38
N TYR A 54 7.03 -3.61 -4.37
CA TYR A 54 6.73 -2.69 -5.47
C TYR A 54 5.50 -3.14 -6.26
N ARG A 55 5.33 -4.43 -6.56
CA ARG A 55 4.12 -4.96 -7.21
C ARG A 55 2.85 -4.80 -6.37
N ALA A 56 2.98 -4.87 -5.04
CA ALA A 56 1.85 -4.63 -4.16
C ALA A 56 1.49 -3.14 -4.13
N LEU A 57 2.48 -2.26 -4.02
CA LEU A 57 2.29 -0.80 -4.08
C LEU A 57 1.67 -0.35 -5.41
N ASP A 58 2.16 -0.90 -6.53
CA ASP A 58 1.64 -0.63 -7.87
C ASP A 58 0.16 -1.02 -7.98
N PHE A 59 -0.20 -2.24 -7.53
CA PHE A 59 -1.59 -2.67 -7.46
C PHE A 59 -2.47 -1.73 -6.62
N LEU A 60 -1.97 -1.24 -5.48
CA LEU A 60 -2.72 -0.33 -4.63
C LEU A 60 -2.89 1.05 -5.28
N LEU A 61 -1.87 1.54 -5.98
CA LEU A 61 -1.91 2.78 -6.74
C LEU A 61 -2.91 2.71 -7.90
N GLU A 62 -2.82 1.67 -8.73
CA GLU A 62 -3.71 1.45 -9.88
C GLU A 62 -5.18 1.37 -9.46
N ASN A 63 -5.44 0.96 -8.21
CA ASN A 63 -6.78 0.82 -7.67
C ASN A 63 -7.26 1.99 -6.82
N GLY A 64 -6.45 3.05 -6.68
CA GLY A 64 -6.79 4.24 -5.89
C GLY A 64 -6.88 3.97 -4.39
N LEU A 65 -6.20 2.93 -3.90
CA LEU A 65 -6.17 2.58 -2.48
C LEU A 65 -5.08 3.34 -1.72
N VAL A 66 -4.03 3.76 -2.42
CA VAL A 66 -2.94 4.61 -1.89
C VAL A 66 -2.59 5.69 -2.90
N HIS A 67 -1.95 6.76 -2.44
CA HIS A 67 -1.36 7.80 -3.28
C HIS A 67 0.16 7.84 -3.10
N ARG A 68 0.87 8.14 -4.20
CA ARG A 68 2.32 8.38 -4.16
C ARG A 68 2.59 9.88 -4.10
N ILE A 69 3.40 10.28 -3.13
CA ILE A 69 3.95 11.62 -3.01
C ILE A 69 5.33 11.62 -3.68
N ALA A 70 5.40 12.12 -4.92
CA ALA A 70 6.61 12.06 -5.74
C ALA A 70 7.80 12.80 -5.11
N SER A 71 7.54 13.93 -4.46
CA SER A 71 8.55 14.76 -3.77
C SER A 71 9.20 14.06 -2.59
N LEU A 72 8.52 13.10 -1.94
CA LEU A 72 9.05 12.34 -0.81
C LEU A 72 9.40 10.89 -1.16
N ASN A 73 9.16 10.46 -2.40
CA ASN A 73 9.22 9.05 -2.81
C ASN A 73 8.47 8.11 -1.84
N ALA A 74 7.33 8.58 -1.34
CA ALA A 74 6.57 7.93 -0.28
C ALA A 74 5.11 7.71 -0.67
N PHE A 75 4.41 6.88 0.11
CA PHE A 75 3.04 6.45 -0.12
C PHE A 75 2.17 6.77 1.10
N VAL A 76 0.92 7.17 0.87
CA VAL A 76 -0.06 7.49 1.91
C VAL A 76 -1.41 6.83 1.62
N GLY A 77 -2.11 6.42 2.68
CA GLY A 77 -3.43 5.81 2.56
C GLY A 77 -4.46 6.83 2.08
N CYS A 78 -5.32 6.44 1.15
CA CYS A 78 -6.36 7.33 0.66
C CYS A 78 -7.51 7.41 1.68
N ASN A 79 -7.62 8.53 2.42
CA ASN A 79 -8.76 8.76 3.32
C ASN A 79 -10.00 9.34 2.62
N HIS A 80 -9.89 9.75 1.35
CA HIS A 80 -10.98 10.22 0.51
C HIS A 80 -10.67 9.88 -0.95
N PRO A 81 -11.29 8.85 -1.56
CA PRO A 81 -11.10 8.53 -2.99
C PRO A 81 -11.57 9.65 -3.94
N GLU A 82 -12.13 10.74 -3.39
CA GLU A 82 -12.75 11.85 -4.09
C GLU A 82 -12.03 13.20 -3.92
N HIS A 83 -10.91 13.26 -3.16
CA HIS A 83 -10.06 14.46 -3.12
C HIS A 83 -8.58 14.11 -3.34
N ALA A 84 -8.01 14.72 -4.39
CA ALA A 84 -6.58 14.70 -4.62
C ALA A 84 -5.86 15.50 -3.52
N HIS A 85 -5.13 14.81 -2.64
CA HIS A 85 -4.19 15.46 -1.74
C HIS A 85 -2.91 15.77 -2.52
N GLN A 86 -2.69 17.06 -2.82
CA GLN A 86 -1.46 17.60 -3.43
C GLN A 86 -0.29 17.57 -2.44
#